data_AF-A0A847HKQ8-F1
#
_entry.id   AF-A0A847HKQ8-F1
#
_cell.length_a   1.000
_cell.length_b   1.000
_cell.length_c   1.000
_cell.angle_alpha   90.00
_cell.angle_beta   90.00
_cell.angle_gamma   90.00
#
_symmetry.space_group_name_H-M   'P 1'
#
loop_
_entity.id
_entity.type
_entity.pdbx_description
1 polymer ?
#
loop_
_entity_poly.entity_id
_entity_poly.type
_entity_poly.pdbx_seq_one_letter_code
_entity_poly.pdbx_strand_id
1 'polypeptide(L)'
;MTDEQSKGPSAIYRRVFVVVAALSVMSLTFAAFIYHSQSFAEKTVDWYINRHAGDPGIKIELEGFSGSLADGFKFARLTVRRLKPPMQLQIYDANAQTDFSKILTGGKIRLTASLSRVELVGMSTCPIASSSVPDYHAFACFAGLPANVEIASFTVGYTAIKPFHDFPFQVEIGSFTLHSADASGSSPLQADFTAQLREKPVGRGVFNGSLQQRARKLEGSLDLQIFGQTVSTELALVERRGCPEISGYISSTTLDISKISHWLIPLWQDAFPFGFDGSIDCNGSWLFNSEVGFLGNLSGRCHNLRMVAQGLFITLFELNGSWKIFDGSFSFNDEGSRFFGFPAALTGKVESVLQSSRRWELDFNCLTIDFARLTENLPWGVKYGMALPPLSGGATFSLQLRGSRPEISARLNTDDLSAGKKSEKRNVTGAITYYLGAEGPGNLGLDMQCRSEYSPPPIFSRFKNGGGRLNNTLNGWQGPFLWQYNLQGSDSANLSFAGSLKAGDRSLETNGRWHDGMGTIHTILDQTVFVAGNIPLLDLILAK
;
A
#
# COMPACT_ATOMS: atom_id res chain seq x y z
N MET A 1 -95.65 31.02 29.12
CA MET A 1 -95.25 30.06 28.08
C MET A 1 -95.69 30.62 26.74
N THR A 2 -94.75 31.04 25.89
CA THR A 2 -94.78 30.96 24.41
C THR A 2 -93.57 31.70 23.83
N ASP A 3 -92.70 30.92 23.18
CA ASP A 3 -91.92 31.19 21.97
C ASP A 3 -91.06 32.45 21.83
N GLU A 4 -89.79 32.32 22.25
CA GLU A 4 -88.67 33.00 21.58
C GLU A 4 -88.35 32.26 20.26
N GLN A 5 -88.95 32.72 19.16
CA GLN A 5 -88.53 32.30 17.83
C GLN A 5 -87.21 32.97 17.42
N SER A 6 -86.27 32.09 17.06
CA SER A 6 -84.93 32.32 16.54
C SER A 6 -84.82 33.44 15.49
N LYS A 7 -84.02 34.47 15.79
CA LYS A 7 -83.36 35.27 14.75
C LYS A 7 -82.30 34.38 14.09
N GLY A 8 -82.56 33.95 12.85
CA GLY A 8 -81.58 33.21 12.05
C GLY A 8 -80.25 33.96 11.95
N PRO A 9 -79.11 33.25 11.84
CA PRO A 9 -77.79 33.86 11.82
C PRO A 9 -77.70 34.86 10.66
N SER A 10 -77.21 36.07 10.96
CA SER A 10 -77.15 37.19 10.02
C SER A 10 -76.50 36.78 8.69
N ALA A 11 -76.94 37.35 7.57
CA ALA A 11 -76.42 37.07 6.23
C ALA A 11 -74.88 37.21 6.12
N ILE A 12 -74.26 37.93 7.05
CA ILE A 12 -72.81 38.09 7.19
C ILE A 12 -72.15 36.77 7.63
N TYR A 13 -72.69 36.05 8.62
CA TYR A 13 -72.14 34.75 9.05
C TYR A 13 -72.21 33.69 7.95
N ARG A 14 -73.29 33.67 7.16
CA ARG A 14 -73.40 32.81 5.97
C ARG A 14 -72.35 33.16 4.91
N ARG A 15 -72.12 34.44 4.63
CA ARG A 15 -71.08 34.90 3.68
C ARG A 15 -69.67 34.57 4.17
N VAL A 16 -69.38 34.78 5.45
CA VAL A 16 -68.09 34.41 6.06
C VAL A 16 -67.88 32.90 6.00
N PHE A 17 -68.89 32.10 6.33
CA PHE A 17 -68.79 30.64 6.24
C PHE A 17 -68.55 30.16 4.80
N VAL A 18 -69.25 30.73 3.82
CA VAL A 18 -69.05 30.42 2.40
C VAL A 18 -67.65 30.82 1.92
N VAL A 19 -67.14 31.98 2.35
CA VAL A 19 -65.78 32.43 2.02
C VAL A 19 -64.73 31.54 2.67
N VAL A 20 -64.89 31.18 3.95
CA VAL A 20 -63.99 30.26 4.65
C VAL A 20 -64.02 28.88 4.00
N ALA A 21 -65.20 28.34 3.71
CA ALA A 21 -65.33 27.05 3.02
C ALA A 21 -64.71 27.10 1.61
N ALA A 22 -64.92 28.17 0.84
CA ALA A 22 -64.30 28.36 -0.47
C ALA A 22 -62.77 28.47 -0.39
N LEU A 23 -62.24 29.17 0.63
CA LEU A 23 -60.81 29.25 0.89
C LEU A 23 -60.23 27.90 1.33
N SER A 24 -60.93 27.15 2.18
CA SER A 24 -60.52 25.81 2.60
C SER A 24 -60.52 24.83 1.42
N VAL A 25 -61.56 24.86 0.58
CA VAL A 25 -61.64 24.03 -0.63
C VAL A 25 -60.58 24.42 -1.65
N MET A 26 -60.35 25.72 -1.89
CA MET A 26 -59.24 26.18 -2.73
C MET A 26 -57.90 25.72 -2.16
N SER A 27 -57.68 25.82 -0.86
CA SER A 27 -56.43 25.42 -0.21
C SER A 27 -56.20 23.91 -0.33
N LEU A 28 -57.24 23.09 -0.12
CA LEU A 28 -57.18 21.64 -0.31
C LEU A 28 -56.96 21.26 -1.76
N THR A 29 -57.62 21.94 -2.69
CA THR A 29 -57.48 21.70 -4.14
C THR A 29 -56.08 22.08 -4.61
N PHE A 30 -55.54 23.20 -4.12
CA PHE A 30 -54.19 23.65 -4.41
C PHE A 30 -53.14 22.73 -3.79
N ALA A 31 -53.35 22.27 -2.55
CA ALA A 31 -52.50 21.29 -1.90
C ALA A 31 -52.52 19.94 -2.64
N ALA A 32 -53.70 19.46 -3.04
CA ALA A 32 -53.85 18.24 -3.84
C ALA A 32 -53.18 18.39 -5.23
N PHE A 33 -53.34 19.55 -5.87
CA PHE A 33 -52.67 19.87 -7.11
C PHE A 33 -51.14 19.84 -6.95
N ILE A 34 -50.59 20.50 -5.93
CA ILE A 34 -49.15 20.45 -5.63
C ILE A 34 -48.68 19.02 -5.39
N TYR A 35 -49.45 18.25 -4.62
CA TYR A 35 -49.10 16.90 -4.21
C TYR A 35 -49.05 15.92 -5.39
N HIS A 36 -49.93 16.07 -6.38
CA HIS A 36 -50.02 15.19 -7.55
C HIS A 36 -49.37 15.77 -8.83
N SER A 37 -48.94 17.03 -8.84
CA SER A 37 -48.40 17.68 -10.04
C SER A 37 -46.95 17.29 -10.32
N GLN A 38 -46.74 16.59 -11.43
CA GLN A 38 -45.39 16.30 -11.95
C GLN A 38 -44.63 17.58 -12.32
N SER A 39 -45.29 18.56 -12.96
CA SER A 39 -44.62 19.81 -13.37
C SER A 39 -44.13 20.62 -12.16
N PHE A 40 -44.89 20.60 -11.06
CA PHE A 40 -44.44 21.22 -9.82
C PHE A 40 -43.25 20.47 -9.22
N ALA A 41 -43.32 19.14 -9.18
CA ALA A 41 -42.25 18.29 -8.67
C ALA A 41 -40.94 18.47 -9.46
N GLU A 42 -41.00 18.46 -10.78
CA GLU A 42 -39.85 18.66 -11.68
C GLU A 42 -39.16 19.99 -11.41
N LYS A 43 -39.92 21.09 -11.39
CA LYS A 43 -39.40 22.42 -11.07
C LYS A 43 -38.79 22.51 -9.67
N THR A 44 -39.35 21.78 -8.71
CA THR A 44 -38.83 21.75 -7.33
C THR A 44 -37.48 21.04 -7.28
N VAL A 45 -37.34 19.93 -7.99
CA VAL A 45 -36.07 19.19 -8.10
C VAL A 45 -35.01 20.03 -8.83
N ASP A 46 -35.37 20.64 -9.96
CA ASP A 46 -34.47 21.52 -10.71
C ASP A 46 -34.01 22.71 -9.87
N TRP A 47 -34.95 23.35 -9.15
CA TRP A 47 -34.63 24.43 -8.24
C TRP A 47 -33.67 23.99 -7.13
N TYR A 48 -33.91 22.81 -6.55
CA TYR A 48 -33.05 22.24 -5.50
C TYR A 48 -31.64 21.97 -6.02
N ILE A 49 -31.51 21.35 -7.19
CA ILE A 49 -30.22 21.08 -7.83
C ILE A 49 -29.49 22.39 -8.12
N ASN A 50 -30.15 23.36 -8.75
CA ASN A 50 -29.53 24.64 -9.07
C ASN A 50 -29.07 25.40 -7.81
N ARG A 51 -29.79 25.25 -6.69
CA ARG A 51 -29.43 25.87 -5.42
C ARG A 51 -28.25 25.19 -4.72
N HIS A 52 -28.12 23.87 -4.85
CA HIS A 52 -27.12 23.07 -4.12
C HIS A 52 -25.92 22.64 -4.96
N ALA A 53 -25.98 22.72 -6.28
CA ALA A 53 -24.87 22.46 -7.20
C ALA A 53 -24.03 23.73 -7.51
N GLY A 54 -24.16 24.78 -6.69
CA GLY A 54 -23.53 26.09 -6.92
C GLY A 54 -22.01 26.16 -6.73
N ASP A 55 -21.36 25.07 -6.31
CA ASP A 55 -19.91 25.03 -6.16
C ASP A 55 -19.21 25.01 -7.53
N PRO A 56 -18.20 25.89 -7.76
CA PRO A 56 -17.50 25.95 -9.03
C PRO A 56 -16.84 24.61 -9.36
N GLY A 57 -17.32 23.99 -10.45
CA GLY A 57 -16.77 22.75 -10.98
C GLY A 57 -17.55 21.48 -10.66
N ILE A 58 -18.76 21.58 -10.08
CA ILE A 58 -19.74 20.47 -10.02
C ILE A 58 -20.84 20.71 -11.07
N LYS A 59 -21.16 19.70 -11.86
CA LYS A 59 -22.28 19.69 -12.82
C LYS A 59 -23.19 18.52 -12.52
N ILE A 60 -24.47 18.79 -12.31
CA ILE A 60 -25.50 17.78 -12.10
C ILE A 60 -26.46 17.82 -13.30
N GLU A 61 -26.66 16.68 -13.96
CA GLU A 61 -27.56 16.52 -15.10
C GLU A 61 -28.58 15.43 -14.77
N LEU A 62 -29.87 15.74 -14.97
CA LEU A 62 -30.98 14.82 -14.79
C LEU A 62 -31.63 14.52 -16.15
N GLU A 63 -32.04 13.27 -16.34
CA GLU A 63 -32.77 12.83 -17.52
C GLU A 63 -33.94 11.91 -17.15
N GLY A 64 -35.05 12.07 -17.87
CA GLY A 64 -36.22 11.20 -17.74
C GLY A 64 -36.92 11.32 -16.39
N PHE A 65 -37.13 12.54 -15.89
CA PHE A 65 -37.92 12.76 -14.68
C PHE A 65 -39.38 12.35 -14.87
N SER A 66 -39.93 11.64 -13.88
CA SER A 66 -41.36 11.38 -13.79
C SER A 66 -41.82 11.21 -12.34
N GLY A 67 -43.12 11.37 -12.11
CA GLY A 67 -43.73 11.17 -10.80
C GLY A 67 -44.12 12.48 -10.09
N SER A 68 -44.49 12.37 -8.83
CA SER A 68 -45.09 13.44 -8.02
C SER A 68 -44.72 13.27 -6.54
N LEU A 69 -45.12 14.22 -5.68
CA LEU A 69 -44.94 14.04 -4.22
C LEU A 69 -45.77 12.85 -3.70
N ALA A 70 -46.88 12.52 -4.36
CA ALA A 70 -47.74 11.39 -4.02
C ALA A 70 -47.16 10.04 -4.48
N ASP A 71 -46.69 9.99 -5.72
CA ASP A 71 -46.31 8.74 -6.40
C ASP A 71 -44.81 8.43 -6.27
N GLY A 72 -44.04 9.38 -5.71
CA GLY A 72 -42.59 9.35 -5.65
C GLY A 72 -41.95 9.93 -6.90
N PHE A 73 -40.64 10.17 -6.81
CA PHE A 73 -39.81 10.70 -7.89
C PHE A 73 -39.04 9.58 -8.58
N LYS A 74 -39.04 9.59 -9.91
CA LYS A 74 -38.30 8.66 -10.75
C LYS A 74 -37.41 9.41 -11.71
N PHE A 75 -36.19 8.92 -11.88
CA PHE A 75 -35.20 9.47 -12.82
C PHE A 75 -34.59 8.34 -13.62
N ALA A 76 -34.57 8.46 -14.95
CA ALA A 76 -33.91 7.46 -15.80
C ALA A 76 -32.39 7.53 -15.63
N ARG A 77 -31.83 8.74 -15.55
CA ARG A 77 -30.39 8.94 -15.35
C ARG A 77 -30.11 10.21 -14.55
N LEU A 78 -29.22 10.11 -13.57
CA LEU A 78 -28.63 11.23 -12.84
C LEU A 78 -27.10 11.16 -13.04
N THR A 79 -26.52 12.22 -13.59
CA THR A 79 -25.07 12.33 -13.79
C THR A 79 -24.53 13.48 -12.94
N VAL A 80 -23.55 13.19 -12.09
CA VAL A 80 -22.80 14.19 -11.33
C VAL A 80 -21.36 14.18 -11.81
N ARG A 81 -20.85 15.32 -12.27
CA ARG A 81 -19.47 15.50 -12.71
C ARG A 81 -18.80 16.54 -11.83
N ARG A 82 -17.58 16.25 -11.36
CA ARG A 82 -16.72 17.20 -10.64
C ARG A 82 -15.40 17.33 -11.36
N LEU A 83 -14.88 18.54 -11.49
CA LEU A 83 -13.62 18.81 -12.20
C LEU A 83 -12.37 18.60 -11.33
N LYS A 84 -12.42 18.97 -10.05
CA LYS A 84 -11.27 18.88 -9.13
C LYS A 84 -11.68 18.43 -7.72
N PRO A 85 -11.23 17.26 -7.25
CA PRO A 85 -10.65 16.17 -8.05
C PRO A 85 -11.65 15.68 -9.12
N PRO A 86 -11.16 15.11 -10.25
CA PRO A 86 -12.02 14.62 -11.31
C PRO A 86 -12.84 13.42 -10.81
N MET A 87 -14.17 13.53 -10.94
CA MET A 87 -15.13 12.49 -10.55
C MET A 87 -16.33 12.54 -11.49
N GLN A 88 -16.85 11.38 -11.85
CA GLN A 88 -18.10 11.20 -12.56
C GLN A 88 -18.90 10.09 -11.88
N LEU A 89 -20.06 10.46 -11.35
CA LEU A 89 -21.05 9.55 -10.79
C LEU A 89 -22.24 9.47 -11.75
N GLN A 90 -22.66 8.26 -12.09
CA GLN A 90 -23.84 7.99 -12.89
C GLN A 90 -24.77 7.07 -12.11
N ILE A 91 -26.02 7.48 -11.97
CA ILE A 91 -27.08 6.72 -11.30
C ILE A 91 -28.18 6.47 -12.32
N TYR A 92 -28.64 5.23 -12.41
CA TYR A 92 -29.65 4.78 -13.36
C TYR A 92 -30.90 4.26 -12.65
N ASP A 93 -32.05 4.50 -13.28
CA ASP A 93 -33.39 4.10 -12.83
C ASP A 93 -33.62 4.35 -11.33
N ALA A 94 -33.34 5.58 -10.90
CA ALA A 94 -33.54 5.97 -9.53
C ALA A 94 -35.03 6.14 -9.25
N ASN A 95 -35.52 5.56 -8.18
CA ASN A 95 -36.88 5.74 -7.68
C ASN A 95 -36.82 6.10 -6.19
N ALA A 96 -37.56 7.12 -5.78
CA ALA A 96 -37.64 7.58 -4.40
C ALA A 96 -39.09 7.90 -4.04
N GLN A 97 -39.65 7.18 -3.08
CA GLN A 97 -41.02 7.36 -2.60
C GLN A 97 -41.00 7.76 -1.14
N THR A 98 -41.87 8.71 -0.81
CA THR A 98 -41.99 9.26 0.54
C THR A 98 -43.36 8.92 1.11
N ASP A 99 -43.39 8.29 2.29
CA ASP A 99 -44.60 7.97 3.03
C ASP A 99 -44.77 8.94 4.22
N PHE A 100 -45.84 9.72 4.16
CA PHE A 100 -46.18 10.75 5.13
C PHE A 100 -47.12 10.25 6.25
N SER A 101 -47.53 8.98 6.25
CA SER A 101 -48.49 8.41 7.21
C SER A 101 -48.08 8.60 8.69
N LYS A 102 -46.77 8.68 8.95
CA LYS A 102 -46.19 8.88 10.29
C LYS A 102 -45.94 10.34 10.68
N ILE A 103 -46.25 11.31 9.81
CA ILE A 103 -46.09 12.74 10.15
C ILE A 103 -46.97 13.09 11.34
N LEU A 104 -48.24 12.68 11.31
CA LEU A 104 -49.23 13.10 12.30
C LEU A 104 -49.09 12.37 13.64
N THR A 105 -48.51 11.18 13.65
CA THR A 105 -48.41 10.33 14.85
C THR A 105 -47.04 10.40 15.53
N GLY A 106 -45.98 10.77 14.80
CA GLY A 106 -44.62 10.81 15.33
C GLY A 106 -43.71 11.91 14.77
N GLY A 107 -44.22 12.78 13.90
CA GLY A 107 -43.42 13.83 13.27
C GLY A 107 -42.37 13.31 12.27
N LYS A 108 -42.58 12.10 11.72
CA LYS A 108 -41.58 11.43 10.88
C LYS A 108 -42.10 11.13 9.49
N ILE A 109 -41.18 11.15 8.54
CA ILE A 109 -41.39 10.83 7.14
C ILE A 109 -40.63 9.55 6.82
N ARG A 110 -41.26 8.60 6.13
CA ARG A 110 -40.60 7.35 5.70
C ARG A 110 -40.12 7.48 4.26
N LEU A 111 -38.87 7.14 4.00
CA LEU A 111 -38.26 7.16 2.67
C LEU A 111 -38.00 5.74 2.18
N THR A 112 -38.55 5.39 1.02
CA THR A 112 -38.21 4.19 0.26
C THR A 112 -37.48 4.62 -0.99
N ALA A 113 -36.29 4.09 -1.26
CA ALA A 113 -35.60 4.38 -2.52
C ALA A 113 -34.92 3.15 -3.12
N SER A 114 -34.81 3.12 -4.44
CA SER A 114 -34.16 2.05 -5.17
C SER A 114 -33.42 2.59 -6.39
N LEU A 115 -32.26 2.02 -6.68
CA LEU A 115 -31.44 2.34 -7.86
C LEU A 115 -31.13 1.05 -8.62
N SER A 116 -31.19 1.05 -9.95
CA SER A 116 -30.80 -0.13 -10.74
C SER A 116 -29.28 -0.28 -10.82
N ARG A 117 -28.59 0.82 -11.13
CA ARG A 117 -27.15 0.84 -11.35
C ARG A 117 -26.53 2.15 -10.87
N VAL A 118 -25.36 2.04 -10.24
CA VAL A 118 -24.51 3.17 -9.86
C VAL A 118 -23.12 2.96 -10.44
N GLU A 119 -22.58 3.95 -11.12
CA GLU A 119 -21.21 3.93 -11.63
C GLU A 119 -20.46 5.15 -11.13
N LEU A 120 -19.35 4.91 -10.44
CA LEU A 120 -18.44 5.95 -9.98
C LEU A 120 -17.10 5.79 -10.70
N VAL A 121 -16.73 6.79 -11.49
CA VAL A 121 -15.43 6.89 -12.15
C VAL A 121 -14.69 8.10 -11.60
N GLY A 122 -13.46 7.91 -11.15
CA GLY A 122 -12.65 8.98 -10.59
C GLY A 122 -12.80 9.09 -9.09
N MET A 123 -11.85 8.46 -8.41
CA MET A 123 -11.40 8.83 -7.06
C MET A 123 -9.92 9.18 -7.22
N SER A 124 -9.44 10.22 -6.53
CA SER A 124 -8.03 10.62 -6.62
C SER A 124 -7.14 9.39 -6.45
N THR A 125 -6.10 9.29 -7.29
CA THR A 125 -5.13 8.20 -7.36
C THR A 125 -4.83 7.63 -5.98
N CYS A 126 -5.01 6.33 -5.79
CA CYS A 126 -4.46 5.63 -4.63
C CYS A 126 -2.94 5.59 -4.82
N PRO A 127 -2.14 6.39 -4.08
CA PRO A 127 -0.71 6.26 -4.13
C PRO A 127 -0.39 5.11 -3.20
N ILE A 128 -0.03 3.98 -3.79
CA ILE A 128 0.47 2.82 -3.06
C ILE A 128 1.56 3.33 -2.09
N ALA A 129 1.19 3.39 -0.81
CA ALA A 129 2.01 3.73 0.35
C ALA A 129 2.56 5.18 0.51
N SER A 130 1.81 6.27 0.32
CA SER A 130 2.31 7.60 0.78
C SER A 130 1.24 8.71 0.90
N SER A 131 1.01 9.18 2.13
CA SER A 131 0.44 10.48 2.56
C SER A 131 -0.79 11.10 1.86
N SER A 132 -1.57 10.35 1.11
CA SER A 132 -2.84 10.82 0.56
C SER A 132 -3.81 9.66 0.47
N VAL A 133 -4.39 9.32 1.62
CA VAL A 133 -5.67 8.61 1.59
C VAL A 133 -6.68 9.61 1.01
N PRO A 134 -7.35 9.29 -0.11
CA PRO A 134 -8.39 10.16 -0.67
C PRO A 134 -9.45 10.51 0.36
N ASP A 135 -9.98 11.73 0.31
CA ASP A 135 -11.20 12.11 1.04
C ASP A 135 -12.34 11.17 0.65
N TYR A 136 -12.65 10.21 1.52
CA TYR A 136 -13.73 9.26 1.31
C TYR A 136 -15.05 9.88 1.80
N HIS A 137 -15.76 10.59 0.93
CA HIS A 137 -17.04 11.22 1.26
C HIS A 137 -18.29 10.34 1.02
N ALA A 138 -18.16 9.01 0.88
CA ALA A 138 -19.22 8.20 0.28
C ALA A 138 -20.03 7.26 1.21
N PHE A 139 -19.89 7.31 2.54
CA PHE A 139 -20.84 6.63 3.46
C PHE A 139 -21.58 7.56 4.43
N ALA A 140 -21.21 8.86 4.47
CA ALA A 140 -21.90 9.87 5.27
C ALA A 140 -23.35 10.09 4.82
N CYS A 141 -23.71 9.70 3.59
CA CYS A 141 -25.05 9.85 3.03
C CYS A 141 -26.14 9.11 3.83
N PHE A 142 -25.78 7.99 4.48
CA PHE A 142 -26.73 7.21 5.28
C PHE A 142 -26.78 7.65 6.75
N ALA A 143 -25.72 8.31 7.25
CA ALA A 143 -25.61 8.81 8.62
C ALA A 143 -26.14 10.26 8.76
N GLY A 144 -26.05 11.06 7.69
CA GLY A 144 -26.41 12.49 7.69
C GLY A 144 -27.88 12.82 7.42
N LEU A 145 -28.80 11.85 7.51
CA LEU A 145 -30.22 12.14 7.31
C LEU A 145 -30.79 13.03 8.43
N PRO A 146 -31.68 13.99 8.12
CA PRO A 146 -32.39 14.77 9.14
C PRO A 146 -33.13 13.85 10.11
N ALA A 147 -33.17 14.20 11.41
CA ALA A 147 -33.78 13.38 12.46
C ALA A 147 -35.27 13.01 12.24
N ASN A 148 -35.93 13.67 11.29
CA ASN A 148 -37.34 13.51 10.95
C ASN A 148 -37.57 12.58 9.75
N VAL A 149 -36.53 11.99 9.14
CA VAL A 149 -36.64 11.03 8.03
C VAL A 149 -36.17 9.64 8.50
N GLU A 150 -37.04 8.64 8.37
CA GLU A 150 -36.72 7.21 8.58
C GLU A 150 -36.59 6.52 7.22
N ILE A 151 -35.47 5.82 6.96
CA ILE A 151 -35.39 4.97 5.76
C ILE A 151 -36.24 3.72 6.00
N ALA A 152 -37.26 3.52 5.16
CA ALA A 152 -38.12 2.33 5.14
C ALA A 152 -37.48 1.19 4.35
N SER A 153 -36.90 1.48 3.18
CA SER A 153 -36.01 0.57 2.48
C SER A 153 -35.11 1.33 1.51
N PHE A 154 -33.91 0.80 1.31
CA PHE A 154 -32.99 1.29 0.28
C PHE A 154 -32.34 0.10 -0.43
N THR A 155 -32.44 0.05 -1.75
CA THR A 155 -31.84 -1.01 -2.56
C THR A 155 -30.99 -0.46 -3.71
N VAL A 156 -29.84 -1.09 -3.94
CA VAL A 156 -29.02 -0.84 -5.14
C VAL A 156 -28.81 -2.16 -5.84
N GLY A 157 -29.23 -2.24 -7.10
CA GLY A 157 -29.11 -3.43 -7.93
C GLY A 157 -27.67 -3.77 -8.27
N TYR A 158 -26.87 -2.79 -8.69
CA TYR A 158 -25.45 -2.97 -8.99
C TYR A 158 -24.68 -1.66 -8.81
N THR A 159 -23.47 -1.72 -8.26
CA THR A 159 -22.55 -0.58 -8.20
C THR A 159 -21.21 -0.94 -8.83
N ALA A 160 -20.62 -0.09 -9.66
CA ALA A 160 -19.24 -0.19 -10.12
C ALA A 160 -18.44 1.04 -9.70
N ILE A 161 -17.27 0.82 -9.09
CA ILE A 161 -16.34 1.87 -8.68
C ILE A 161 -15.02 1.65 -9.42
N LYS A 162 -14.59 2.67 -10.18
CA LYS A 162 -13.38 2.67 -11.01
C LYS A 162 -12.50 3.90 -10.69
N PRO A 163 -11.20 3.72 -10.41
CA PRO A 163 -10.25 4.83 -10.31
C PRO A 163 -10.06 5.56 -11.65
N PHE A 164 -9.56 6.79 -11.61
CA PHE A 164 -9.34 7.61 -12.81
C PHE A 164 -8.10 7.12 -13.60
N HIS A 165 -8.17 7.14 -14.93
CA HIS A 165 -7.17 6.78 -15.97
C HIS A 165 -6.17 5.63 -15.66
N ASP A 166 -6.14 4.63 -16.56
CA ASP A 166 -5.11 3.59 -16.70
C ASP A 166 -4.91 2.59 -15.55
N PHE A 167 -5.59 2.76 -14.41
CA PHE A 167 -5.48 1.81 -13.31
C PHE A 167 -6.48 0.65 -13.44
N PRO A 168 -6.02 -0.61 -13.57
CA PRO A 168 -6.87 -1.73 -13.96
C PRO A 168 -7.69 -2.33 -12.81
N PHE A 169 -8.01 -1.55 -11.78
CA PHE A 169 -8.74 -2.03 -10.60
C PHE A 169 -10.21 -1.60 -10.65
N GLN A 170 -11.11 -2.50 -10.32
CA GLN A 170 -12.55 -2.24 -10.27
C GLN A 170 -13.15 -2.94 -9.05
N VAL A 171 -14.03 -2.24 -8.33
CA VAL A 171 -14.86 -2.83 -7.28
C VAL A 171 -16.31 -2.82 -7.75
N GLU A 172 -16.96 -3.98 -7.69
CA GLU A 172 -18.37 -4.15 -8.02
C GLU A 172 -19.15 -4.56 -6.77
N ILE A 173 -20.29 -3.92 -6.52
CA ILE A 173 -21.23 -4.31 -5.46
C ILE A 173 -22.41 -4.97 -6.17
N GLY A 174 -22.57 -6.28 -5.95
CA GLY A 174 -23.55 -7.10 -6.66
C GLY A 174 -24.98 -6.89 -6.17
N SER A 175 -25.15 -6.55 -4.89
CA SER A 175 -26.41 -6.07 -4.33
C SER A 175 -26.17 -5.37 -3.01
N PHE A 176 -26.93 -4.30 -2.76
CA PHE A 176 -26.99 -3.61 -1.47
C PHE A 176 -28.45 -3.50 -1.04
N THR A 177 -28.77 -3.99 0.14
CA THR A 177 -30.14 -3.96 0.68
C THR A 177 -30.17 -3.49 2.12
N LEU A 178 -30.93 -2.43 2.36
CA LEU A 178 -31.26 -1.90 3.68
C LEU A 178 -32.77 -2.05 3.89
N HIS A 179 -33.16 -2.79 4.93
CA HIS A 179 -34.57 -2.95 5.31
C HIS A 179 -34.85 -2.23 6.62
N SER A 180 -36.04 -1.62 6.77
CA SER A 180 -36.49 -1.07 8.04
C SER A 180 -36.63 -2.19 9.07
N ALA A 181 -36.19 -1.96 10.30
CA ALA A 181 -36.64 -2.79 11.40
C ALA A 181 -37.94 -2.27 11.99
N ASP A 182 -38.87 -3.19 12.20
CA ASP A 182 -40.06 -2.94 12.98
C ASP A 182 -39.66 -2.59 14.43
N ALA A 183 -39.92 -1.34 14.80
CA ALA A 183 -39.89 -0.77 16.15
C ALA A 183 -38.52 -0.53 16.86
N SER A 184 -37.40 -1.12 16.43
CA SER A 184 -36.13 -1.06 17.21
C SER A 184 -35.19 0.12 16.89
N GLY A 185 -35.43 0.88 15.82
CA GLY A 185 -34.54 1.98 15.41
C GLY A 185 -33.18 1.53 14.83
N SER A 186 -33.01 0.23 14.56
CA SER A 186 -31.82 -0.38 13.98
C SER A 186 -32.18 -1.15 12.71
N SER A 187 -31.76 -0.69 11.53
CA SER A 187 -32.14 -1.27 10.24
C SER A 187 -31.10 -2.26 9.74
N PRO A 188 -31.42 -3.54 9.50
CA PRO A 188 -30.45 -4.51 8.97
C PRO A 188 -29.92 -4.08 7.60
N LEU A 189 -28.61 -4.20 7.43
CA LEU A 189 -27.89 -3.87 6.21
C LEU A 189 -27.06 -5.08 5.75
N GLN A 190 -27.25 -5.46 4.48
CA GLN A 190 -26.45 -6.49 3.82
C GLN A 190 -25.91 -5.96 2.49
N ALA A 191 -24.64 -6.26 2.20
CA ALA A 191 -24.02 -5.92 0.93
C ALA A 191 -23.01 -6.98 0.48
N ASP A 192 -23.08 -7.35 -0.79
CA ASP A 192 -22.13 -8.26 -1.41
C ASP A 192 -21.27 -7.50 -2.41
N PHE A 193 -19.95 -7.70 -2.37
CA PHE A 193 -19.02 -7.04 -3.27
C PHE A 193 -17.96 -7.98 -3.83
N THR A 194 -17.46 -7.63 -5.00
CA THR A 194 -16.37 -8.30 -5.70
C THR A 194 -15.35 -7.26 -6.13
N ALA A 195 -14.07 -7.63 -6.08
CA ALA A 195 -12.97 -6.80 -6.50
C ALA A 195 -12.25 -7.50 -7.65
N GLN A 196 -11.97 -6.75 -8.71
CA GLN A 196 -11.32 -7.23 -9.91
C GLN A 196 -10.08 -6.39 -10.22
N LEU A 197 -9.02 -7.05 -10.68
CA LEU A 197 -7.79 -6.43 -11.16
C LEU A 197 -7.48 -6.99 -12.54
N ARG A 198 -7.39 -6.13 -13.55
CA ARG A 198 -7.22 -6.50 -14.97
C ARG A 198 -8.24 -7.56 -15.40
N GLU A 199 -9.52 -7.33 -15.07
CA GLU A 199 -10.65 -8.22 -15.36
C GLU A 199 -10.57 -9.60 -14.67
N LYS A 200 -9.61 -9.81 -13.75
CA LYS A 200 -9.50 -11.03 -12.96
C LYS A 200 -10.06 -10.81 -11.56
N PRO A 201 -10.91 -11.70 -11.03
CA PRO A 201 -11.41 -11.59 -9.67
C PRO A 201 -10.25 -11.77 -8.68
N VAL A 202 -9.96 -10.71 -7.91
CA VAL A 202 -8.93 -10.72 -6.87
C VAL A 202 -9.53 -10.78 -5.47
N GLY A 203 -10.81 -10.45 -5.32
CA GLY A 203 -11.50 -10.67 -4.06
C GLY A 203 -13.01 -10.62 -4.15
N ARG A 204 -13.64 -11.04 -3.06
CA ARG A 204 -15.07 -10.91 -2.80
C ARG A 204 -15.29 -10.68 -1.32
N GLY A 205 -16.43 -10.14 -0.95
CA GLY A 205 -16.80 -10.08 0.44
C GLY A 205 -18.27 -9.81 0.66
N VAL A 206 -18.67 -10.04 1.90
CA VAL A 206 -20.03 -9.87 2.38
C VAL A 206 -19.97 -9.01 3.62
N PHE A 207 -20.73 -7.93 3.62
CA PHE A 207 -21.00 -7.12 4.80
C PHE A 207 -22.36 -7.48 5.36
N ASN A 208 -22.41 -7.76 6.66
CA ASN A 208 -23.65 -7.98 7.41
C ASN A 208 -23.65 -7.08 8.64
N GLY A 209 -24.65 -6.22 8.80
CA GLY A 209 -24.67 -5.26 9.89
C GLY A 209 -26.01 -4.60 10.11
N SER A 210 -25.98 -3.51 10.87
CA SER A 210 -27.15 -2.74 11.22
C SER A 210 -26.86 -1.24 11.27
N LEU A 211 -27.76 -0.45 10.69
CA LEU A 211 -27.72 1.00 10.66
C LEU A 211 -28.62 1.56 11.77
N GLN A 212 -28.01 2.26 12.73
CA GLN A 212 -28.67 3.01 13.79
C GLN A 212 -28.75 4.48 13.38
N GLN A 213 -29.81 4.86 12.65
CA GLN A 213 -29.98 6.19 12.06
C GLN A 213 -29.89 7.33 13.09
N ARG A 214 -30.53 7.17 14.27
CA ARG A 214 -30.51 8.18 15.34
C ARG A 214 -29.12 8.41 15.92
N ALA A 215 -28.32 7.34 16.00
CA ALA A 215 -26.97 7.40 16.52
C ALA A 215 -25.94 7.71 15.42
N ARG A 216 -26.37 7.89 14.16
CA ARG A 216 -25.50 8.09 12.99
C ARG A 216 -24.38 7.05 12.91
N LYS A 217 -24.77 5.80 13.14
CA LYS A 217 -23.87 4.69 13.40
C LYS A 217 -24.25 3.48 12.57
N LEU A 218 -23.26 2.85 11.95
CA LEU A 218 -23.36 1.58 11.23
C LEU A 218 -22.38 0.61 11.89
N GLU A 219 -22.84 -0.58 12.27
CA GLU A 219 -21.99 -1.63 12.84
C GLU A 219 -22.27 -2.96 12.17
N GLY A 220 -21.24 -3.78 11.99
CA GLY A 220 -21.39 -5.10 11.39
C GLY A 220 -20.09 -5.87 11.30
N SER A 221 -20.15 -7.00 10.60
CA SER A 221 -19.00 -7.80 10.23
C SER A 221 -18.79 -7.77 8.72
N LEU A 222 -17.51 -7.82 8.33
CA LEU A 222 -17.07 -7.89 6.95
C LEU A 222 -16.27 -9.18 6.78
N ASP A 223 -16.84 -10.11 6.02
CA ASP A 223 -16.16 -11.33 5.62
C ASP A 223 -15.58 -11.14 4.22
N LEU A 224 -14.26 -11.17 4.13
CA LEU A 224 -13.50 -10.94 2.92
C LEU A 224 -12.84 -12.23 2.46
N GLN A 225 -12.81 -12.45 1.15
CA GLN A 225 -11.91 -13.38 0.52
C GLN A 225 -11.04 -12.60 -0.46
N ILE A 226 -9.76 -12.39 -0.14
CA ILE A 226 -8.81 -11.61 -0.94
C ILE A 226 -7.65 -12.53 -1.32
N PHE A 227 -7.31 -12.59 -2.61
CA PHE A 227 -6.25 -13.44 -3.16
C PHE A 227 -6.36 -14.92 -2.72
N GLY A 228 -7.60 -15.41 -2.58
CA GLY A 228 -7.88 -16.79 -2.15
C GLY A 228 -7.72 -17.03 -0.65
N GLN A 229 -7.72 -15.97 0.17
CA GLN A 229 -7.56 -16.02 1.63
C GLN A 229 -8.74 -15.35 2.33
N THR A 230 -9.24 -15.95 3.39
CA THR A 230 -10.39 -15.43 4.15
C THR A 230 -9.94 -14.53 5.30
N VAL A 231 -10.54 -13.35 5.41
CA VAL A 231 -10.29 -12.36 6.46
C VAL A 231 -11.64 -11.90 6.98
N SER A 232 -11.86 -11.96 8.28
CA SER A 232 -13.07 -11.43 8.92
C SER A 232 -12.69 -10.27 9.82
N THR A 233 -13.38 -9.14 9.65
CA THR A 233 -13.19 -7.96 10.50
C THR A 233 -14.54 -7.44 10.95
N GLU A 234 -14.63 -7.05 12.21
CA GLU A 234 -15.72 -6.21 12.67
C GLU A 234 -15.50 -4.79 12.15
N LEU A 235 -16.59 -4.08 11.86
CA LEU A 235 -16.59 -2.71 11.36
C LEU A 235 -17.62 -1.88 12.09
N ALA A 236 -17.24 -0.65 12.42
CA ALA A 236 -18.11 0.39 12.92
C ALA A 236 -17.80 1.71 12.19
N LEU A 237 -18.81 2.27 11.54
CA LEU A 237 -18.79 3.62 10.98
C LEU A 237 -19.65 4.52 11.87
N VAL A 238 -19.06 5.61 12.37
CA VAL A 238 -19.74 6.58 13.23
C VAL A 238 -19.44 7.99 12.73
N GLU A 239 -20.45 8.86 12.71
CA GLU A 239 -20.21 10.30 12.49
C GLU A 239 -19.95 11.00 13.83
N ARG A 240 -18.76 11.58 14.01
CA ARG A 240 -18.39 12.33 15.22
C ARG A 240 -17.98 13.75 14.84
N ARG A 241 -18.60 14.75 15.46
CA ARG A 241 -18.34 16.18 15.22
C ARG A 241 -18.44 16.60 13.74
N GLY A 242 -19.27 15.91 12.95
CA GLY A 242 -19.42 16.16 11.51
C GLY A 242 -18.43 15.42 10.61
N CYS A 243 -17.52 14.62 11.19
CA CYS A 243 -16.51 13.85 10.46
C CYS A 243 -16.82 12.35 10.55
N PRO A 244 -16.82 11.59 9.44
CA PRO A 244 -16.98 10.14 9.47
C PRO A 244 -15.72 9.45 10.01
N GLU A 245 -15.91 8.55 10.96
CA GLU A 245 -14.89 7.71 11.57
C GLU A 245 -15.22 6.26 11.25
N ILE A 246 -14.31 5.55 10.57
CA ILE A 246 -14.42 4.11 10.30
C ILE A 246 -13.46 3.41 11.25
N SER A 247 -13.94 2.43 11.99
CA SER A 247 -13.13 1.63 12.88
C SER A 247 -13.44 0.15 12.69
N GLY A 248 -12.52 -0.69 13.11
CA GLY A 248 -12.69 -2.13 13.03
C GLY A 248 -11.80 -2.88 13.98
N TYR A 249 -12.11 -4.16 14.12
CA TYR A 249 -11.35 -5.10 14.93
C TYR A 249 -11.15 -6.40 14.15
N ILE A 250 -9.89 -6.82 14.04
CA ILE A 250 -9.48 -8.10 13.47
C ILE A 250 -9.22 -9.02 14.66
N SER A 251 -10.08 -10.02 14.86
CA SER A 251 -9.93 -10.97 15.97
C SER A 251 -8.65 -11.79 15.86
N SER A 252 -8.43 -12.38 14.69
CA SER A 252 -7.19 -12.99 14.26
C SER A 252 -7.29 -13.33 12.77
N THR A 253 -6.22 -13.14 12.02
CA THR A 253 -6.14 -13.55 10.61
C THR A 253 -4.68 -13.88 10.29
N THR A 254 -4.48 -14.96 9.55
CA THR A 254 -3.16 -15.32 9.00
C THR A 254 -3.19 -15.13 7.50
N LEU A 255 -2.26 -14.33 6.99
CA LEU A 255 -2.09 -14.06 5.57
C LEU A 255 -0.85 -14.80 5.06
N ASP A 256 -1.06 -15.72 4.13
CA ASP A 256 -0.04 -16.35 3.30
C ASP A 256 0.45 -15.35 2.23
N ILE A 257 1.70 -14.91 2.38
CA ILE A 257 2.31 -13.90 1.52
C ILE A 257 2.67 -14.49 0.16
N SER A 258 2.85 -15.80 0.04
CA SER A 258 3.17 -16.42 -1.26
C SER A 258 2.04 -16.22 -2.28
N LYS A 259 0.78 -16.32 -1.83
CA LYS A 259 -0.40 -16.07 -2.65
C LYS A 259 -0.46 -14.62 -3.12
N ILE A 260 -0.17 -13.67 -2.21
CA ILE A 260 -0.17 -12.24 -2.53
C ILE A 260 0.98 -11.92 -3.49
N SER A 261 2.19 -12.42 -3.19
CA SER A 261 3.37 -12.24 -4.01
C SER A 261 3.14 -12.76 -5.42
N HIS A 262 2.58 -13.96 -5.60
CA HIS A 262 2.27 -14.50 -6.93
C HIS A 262 1.39 -13.57 -7.79
N TRP A 263 0.39 -12.92 -7.19
CA TRP A 263 -0.46 -11.96 -7.90
C TRP A 263 0.26 -10.65 -8.24
N LEU A 264 1.15 -10.20 -7.37
CA LEU A 264 1.80 -8.90 -7.47
C LEU A 264 3.17 -8.94 -8.17
N ILE A 265 3.80 -10.10 -8.29
CA ILE A 265 5.11 -10.30 -8.94
C ILE A 265 5.22 -9.60 -10.30
N PRO A 266 4.21 -9.67 -11.20
CA PRO A 266 4.29 -8.97 -12.49
C PRO A 266 4.42 -7.44 -12.40
N LEU A 267 4.23 -6.83 -11.23
CA LEU A 267 4.40 -5.39 -11.01
C LEU A 267 5.87 -4.98 -10.85
N TRP A 268 6.76 -5.90 -10.48
CA TRP A 268 8.16 -5.57 -10.15
C TRP A 268 9.19 -6.55 -10.72
N GLN A 269 8.78 -7.70 -11.26
CA GLN A 269 9.69 -8.77 -11.68
C GLN A 269 10.82 -8.31 -12.60
N ASP A 270 10.54 -7.39 -13.52
CA ASP A 270 11.52 -6.88 -14.50
C ASP A 270 12.62 -6.01 -13.86
N ALA A 271 12.31 -5.34 -12.74
CA ALA A 271 13.24 -4.46 -12.03
C ALA A 271 13.80 -5.10 -10.74
N PHE A 272 13.08 -6.04 -10.15
CA PHE A 272 13.35 -6.62 -8.84
C PHE A 272 12.98 -8.11 -8.85
N PRO A 273 13.91 -9.02 -9.20
CA PRO A 273 13.61 -10.44 -9.42
C PRO A 273 13.49 -11.23 -8.11
N PHE A 274 12.67 -10.74 -7.17
CA PHE A 274 12.44 -11.37 -5.87
C PHE A 274 10.97 -11.73 -5.68
N GLY A 275 10.76 -12.93 -5.13
CA GLY A 275 9.48 -13.39 -4.61
C GLY A 275 9.45 -13.30 -3.10
N PHE A 276 8.25 -13.24 -2.55
CA PHE A 276 8.03 -13.26 -1.10
C PHE A 276 7.16 -14.47 -0.74
N ASP A 277 7.53 -15.19 0.31
CA ASP A 277 6.77 -16.32 0.83
C ASP A 277 6.66 -16.25 2.37
N GLY A 278 5.94 -17.20 2.97
CA GLY A 278 5.71 -17.24 4.41
C GLY A 278 4.34 -16.71 4.79
N SER A 279 4.12 -16.51 6.10
CA SER A 279 2.85 -16.00 6.60
C SER A 279 3.02 -14.89 7.63
N ILE A 280 2.01 -14.03 7.68
CA ILE A 280 1.91 -12.93 8.64
C ILE A 280 0.57 -13.05 9.36
N ASP A 281 0.63 -13.23 10.67
CA ASP A 281 -0.53 -13.12 11.54
C ASP A 281 -0.83 -11.65 11.81
N CYS A 282 -2.10 -11.31 11.93
CA CYS A 282 -2.61 -9.98 12.21
C CYS A 282 -3.84 -10.06 13.12
N ASN A 283 -3.85 -9.27 14.17
CA ASN A 283 -4.98 -9.00 15.02
C ASN A 283 -4.94 -7.56 15.53
N GLY A 284 -6.05 -7.14 16.15
CA GLY A 284 -6.12 -5.86 16.85
C GLY A 284 -7.11 -4.89 16.23
N SER A 285 -7.15 -3.69 16.81
CA SER A 285 -8.08 -2.65 16.41
C SER A 285 -7.44 -1.66 15.44
N TRP A 286 -8.26 -1.07 14.60
CA TRP A 286 -7.87 0.02 13.72
C TRP A 286 -8.99 1.03 13.60
N LEU A 287 -8.61 2.26 13.28
CA LEU A 287 -9.49 3.39 13.11
C LEU A 287 -8.96 4.26 11.98
N PHE A 288 -9.85 4.88 11.25
CA PHE A 288 -9.56 5.82 10.19
C PHE A 288 -10.52 7.02 10.29
N ASN A 289 -9.97 8.22 10.29
CA ASN A 289 -10.70 9.49 10.25
C ASN A 289 -9.93 10.45 9.33
N SER A 290 -10.62 11.29 8.55
CA SER A 290 -10.00 12.31 7.71
C SER A 290 -9.12 13.32 8.46
N GLU A 291 -9.40 13.61 9.73
CA GLU A 291 -8.63 14.57 10.53
C GLU A 291 -7.31 13.99 11.07
N VAL A 292 -7.35 12.75 11.54
CA VAL A 292 -6.22 12.10 12.26
C VAL A 292 -5.49 11.07 11.38
N GLY A 293 -6.11 10.64 10.28
CA GLY A 293 -5.63 9.58 9.42
C GLY A 293 -5.97 8.19 9.96
N PHE A 294 -5.11 7.22 9.65
CA PHE A 294 -5.21 5.86 10.17
C PHE A 294 -4.63 5.81 11.59
N LEU A 295 -5.22 5.02 12.48
CA LEU A 295 -4.70 4.69 13.80
C LEU A 295 -4.84 3.19 13.96
N GLY A 296 -3.73 2.52 14.18
CA GLY A 296 -3.71 1.08 14.42
C GLY A 296 -3.29 0.79 15.85
N ASN A 297 -3.87 -0.24 16.43
CA ASN A 297 -3.28 -1.07 17.48
C ASN A 297 -3.27 -2.50 16.95
N LEU A 298 -2.51 -2.70 15.87
CA LEU A 298 -2.39 -3.97 15.17
C LEU A 298 -1.15 -4.70 15.65
N SER A 299 -1.22 -6.01 15.78
CA SER A 299 -0.07 -6.84 16.11
C SER A 299 -0.17 -8.22 15.51
N GLY A 300 0.97 -8.89 15.45
CA GLY A 300 1.00 -10.29 15.06
C GLY A 300 2.41 -10.79 14.92
N ARG A 301 2.57 -11.83 14.11
CA ARG A 301 3.83 -12.55 13.96
C ARG A 301 4.13 -12.85 12.50
N CYS A 302 5.39 -12.66 12.13
CA CYS A 302 5.95 -13.14 10.88
C CYS A 302 6.46 -14.56 11.09
N HIS A 303 5.97 -15.50 10.29
CA HIS A 303 6.39 -16.90 10.30
C HIS A 303 7.02 -17.25 8.96
N ASN A 304 8.33 -17.51 8.98
CA ASN A 304 9.12 -17.82 7.79
C ASN A 304 8.86 -16.83 6.65
N LEU A 305 8.77 -15.53 6.95
CA LEU A 305 8.53 -14.52 5.92
C LEU A 305 9.82 -14.34 5.13
N ARG A 306 9.92 -14.93 3.93
CA ARG A 306 11.19 -14.94 3.18
C ARG A 306 11.16 -14.04 1.97
N MET A 307 12.34 -13.52 1.65
CA MET A 307 12.66 -12.96 0.35
C MET A 307 13.51 -13.96 -0.43
N VAL A 308 12.98 -14.40 -1.57
CA VAL A 308 13.56 -15.46 -2.40
C VAL A 308 13.98 -14.90 -3.75
N ALA A 309 15.22 -15.12 -4.15
CA ALA A 309 15.70 -14.79 -5.49
C ALA A 309 15.03 -15.70 -6.53
N GLN A 310 14.20 -15.12 -7.40
CA GLN A 310 13.46 -15.87 -8.41
C GLN A 310 14.43 -16.49 -9.44
N GLY A 311 14.14 -17.71 -9.90
CA GLY A 311 15.00 -18.46 -10.81
C GLY A 311 16.19 -19.16 -10.15
N LEU A 312 16.67 -18.67 -9.00
CA LEU A 312 17.72 -19.31 -8.20
C LEU A 312 17.19 -20.09 -7.01
N PHE A 313 15.96 -19.79 -6.57
CA PHE A 313 15.30 -20.39 -5.40
C PHE A 313 16.16 -20.30 -4.12
N ILE A 314 16.89 -19.20 -3.97
CA ILE A 314 17.72 -18.93 -2.79
C ILE A 314 16.98 -17.98 -1.87
N THR A 315 16.76 -18.40 -0.63
CA THR A 315 16.32 -17.51 0.44
C THR A 315 17.46 -16.60 0.84
N LEU A 316 17.33 -15.31 0.52
CA LEU A 316 18.30 -14.30 0.95
C LEU A 316 18.07 -13.92 2.41
N PHE A 317 16.79 -13.78 2.76
CA PHE A 317 16.36 -13.25 4.04
C PHE A 317 15.14 -13.99 4.52
N GLU A 318 15.08 -14.33 5.80
CA GLU A 318 13.95 -14.94 6.47
C GLU A 318 13.66 -14.13 7.73
N LEU A 319 12.48 -13.53 7.83
CA LEU A 319 11.99 -12.84 9.02
C LEU A 319 11.15 -13.78 9.87
N ASN A 320 11.56 -13.91 11.13
CA ASN A 320 10.78 -14.55 12.17
C ASN A 320 10.72 -13.60 13.36
N GLY A 321 9.53 -13.21 13.77
CA GLY A 321 9.40 -12.26 14.85
C GLY A 321 8.00 -11.72 15.05
N SER A 322 7.82 -11.03 16.17
CA SER A 322 6.59 -10.34 16.50
C SER A 322 6.64 -8.91 15.98
N TRP A 323 5.55 -8.44 15.39
CA TRP A 323 5.40 -7.07 14.90
C TRP A 323 4.22 -6.38 15.59
N LYS A 324 4.32 -5.06 15.75
CA LYS A 324 3.24 -4.23 16.28
C LYS A 324 3.19 -2.88 15.57
N ILE A 325 1.99 -2.41 15.26
CA ILE A 325 1.71 -1.06 14.80
C ILE A 325 0.81 -0.40 15.84
N PHE A 326 1.33 0.62 16.52
CA PHE A 326 0.58 1.40 17.49
C PHE A 326 0.75 2.89 17.20
N ASP A 327 -0.37 3.60 17.04
CA ASP A 327 -0.39 5.06 16.83
C ASP A 327 0.54 5.51 15.68
N GLY A 328 0.47 4.76 14.57
CA GLY A 328 1.31 4.98 13.40
C GLY A 328 2.78 4.60 13.57
N SER A 329 3.21 4.04 14.71
CA SER A 329 4.58 3.56 14.92
C SER A 329 4.65 2.04 14.76
N PHE A 330 5.56 1.56 13.92
CA PHE A 330 5.84 0.14 13.73
C PHE A 330 7.03 -0.27 14.60
N SER A 331 6.91 -1.41 15.29
CA SER A 331 8.02 -2.08 15.96
C SER A 331 8.10 -3.53 15.54
N PHE A 332 9.33 -4.04 15.47
CA PHE A 332 9.61 -5.44 15.19
C PHE A 332 10.53 -6.01 16.27
N ASN A 333 10.16 -7.17 16.80
CA ASN A 333 10.94 -7.91 17.77
C ASN A 333 11.32 -9.26 17.18
N ASP A 334 12.61 -9.43 16.90
CA ASP A 334 13.16 -10.65 16.29
C ASP A 334 12.98 -11.87 17.18
N GLU A 335 12.64 -13.00 16.57
CA GLU A 335 12.51 -14.31 17.21
C GLU A 335 13.30 -15.40 16.46
N GLY A 336 14.38 -15.03 15.78
CA GLY A 336 15.25 -15.95 15.05
C GLY A 336 15.20 -15.77 13.54
N SER A 337 15.40 -14.55 13.07
CA SER A 337 15.56 -14.28 11.63
C SER A 337 16.86 -14.88 11.08
N ARG A 338 16.94 -14.99 9.75
CA ARG A 338 18.11 -15.55 9.07
C ARG A 338 18.51 -14.76 7.84
N PHE A 339 19.82 -14.70 7.59
CA PHE A 339 20.45 -14.19 6.37
C PHE A 339 21.16 -15.33 5.66
N PHE A 340 20.76 -15.71 4.45
CA PHE A 340 21.31 -16.89 3.75
C PHE A 340 21.38 -18.17 4.62
N GLY A 341 20.41 -18.35 5.54
CA GLY A 341 20.36 -19.47 6.48
C GLY A 341 21.26 -19.33 7.72
N PHE A 342 22.01 -18.24 7.86
CA PHE A 342 22.79 -17.90 9.05
C PHE A 342 21.94 -17.11 10.05
N PRO A 343 22.15 -17.26 11.37
CA PRO A 343 21.44 -16.48 12.38
C PRO A 343 21.61 -14.97 12.15
N ALA A 344 20.49 -14.26 12.16
CA ALA A 344 20.46 -12.82 12.03
C ALA A 344 19.39 -12.24 12.96
N ALA A 345 19.45 -10.94 13.22
CA ALA A 345 18.49 -10.24 14.04
C ALA A 345 18.09 -8.92 13.39
N LEU A 346 16.78 -8.66 13.29
CA LEU A 346 16.22 -7.36 12.94
C LEU A 346 15.65 -6.70 14.20
N THR A 347 16.15 -5.53 14.57
CA THR A 347 15.68 -4.78 15.73
C THR A 347 15.38 -3.35 15.35
N GLY A 348 14.38 -2.75 15.99
CA GLY A 348 14.13 -1.32 15.89
C GLY A 348 12.68 -0.96 15.61
N LYS A 349 12.46 0.28 15.19
CA LYS A 349 11.14 0.86 14.96
C LYS A 349 11.11 1.82 13.77
N VAL A 350 9.91 2.06 13.27
CA VAL A 350 9.62 3.12 12.30
C VAL A 350 8.54 3.99 12.91
N GLU A 351 8.88 5.24 13.23
CA GLU A 351 7.91 6.19 13.79
C GLU A 351 7.12 6.86 12.66
N SER A 352 5.85 7.16 12.94
CA SER A 352 5.00 7.92 12.03
C SER A 352 4.86 7.30 10.63
N VAL A 353 4.72 5.97 10.52
CA VAL A 353 4.49 5.16 9.30
C VAL A 353 3.38 5.72 8.40
N LEU A 354 2.54 6.60 8.92
CA LEU A 354 1.40 7.19 8.22
C LEU A 354 1.68 8.58 7.65
N GLN A 355 2.70 9.28 8.15
CA GLN A 355 3.16 10.56 7.62
C GLN A 355 4.23 10.32 6.55
N SER A 356 4.52 11.31 5.71
CA SER A 356 5.58 11.24 4.71
C SER A 356 6.98 11.41 5.33
N SER A 357 7.09 12.14 6.44
CA SER A 357 8.32 12.35 7.21
C SER A 357 8.53 11.28 8.30
N ARG A 358 8.57 10.01 7.89
CA ARG A 358 8.68 8.86 8.81
C ARG A 358 10.10 8.73 9.33
N ARG A 359 10.29 8.47 10.62
CA ARG A 359 11.64 8.25 11.17
C ARG A 359 11.96 6.75 11.18
N TRP A 360 12.93 6.35 10.37
CA TRP A 360 13.44 4.99 10.28
C TRP A 360 14.52 4.77 11.33
N GLU A 361 14.39 3.69 12.11
CA GLU A 361 15.37 3.25 13.09
C GLU A 361 15.40 1.72 13.11
N LEU A 362 15.82 1.10 12.01
CA LEU A 362 15.92 -0.36 11.88
C LEU A 362 17.37 -0.81 11.76
N ASP A 363 17.75 -1.81 12.52
CA ASP A 363 19.06 -2.45 12.51
C ASP A 363 18.92 -3.92 12.17
N PHE A 364 19.66 -4.36 11.17
CA PHE A 364 19.78 -5.75 10.81
C PHE A 364 21.22 -6.20 10.94
N ASN A 365 21.45 -7.29 11.67
CA ASN A 365 22.80 -7.81 11.93
C ASN A 365 22.85 -9.32 11.72
N CYS A 366 23.89 -9.79 11.04
CA CYS A 366 24.29 -11.19 10.94
C CYS A 366 25.75 -11.29 11.37
N LEU A 367 25.98 -11.80 12.59
CA LEU A 367 27.31 -11.79 13.22
C LEU A 367 28.19 -12.97 12.83
N THR A 368 27.67 -13.94 12.09
CA THR A 368 28.41 -15.15 11.75
C THR A 368 27.96 -15.68 10.40
N ILE A 369 28.75 -15.38 9.38
CA ILE A 369 28.63 -15.96 8.03
C ILE A 369 29.82 -16.89 7.85
N ASP A 370 29.58 -18.18 7.67
CA ASP A 370 30.63 -19.15 7.33
C ASP A 370 30.68 -19.30 5.80
N PHE A 371 31.80 -18.92 5.19
CA PHE A 371 31.93 -18.94 3.73
C PHE A 371 31.97 -20.35 3.14
N ALA A 372 32.46 -21.36 3.88
CA ALA A 372 32.44 -22.74 3.42
C ALA A 372 31.00 -23.24 3.33
N ARG A 373 30.23 -23.05 4.41
CA ARG A 373 28.82 -23.42 4.47
C ARG A 373 27.97 -22.61 3.48
N LEU A 374 28.24 -21.31 3.30
CA LEU A 374 27.56 -20.48 2.31
C LEU A 374 27.76 -21.06 0.91
N THR A 375 29.00 -21.38 0.54
CA THR A 375 29.35 -21.93 -0.78
C THR A 375 28.79 -23.34 -1.02
N GLU A 376 28.61 -24.13 0.04
CA GLU A 376 27.94 -25.43 -0.03
C GLU A 376 26.43 -25.31 -0.29
N ASN A 377 25.79 -24.29 0.28
CA ASN A 377 24.35 -24.05 0.15
C ASN A 377 23.96 -23.31 -1.15
N LEU A 378 24.92 -22.72 -1.87
CA LEU A 378 24.64 -22.07 -3.14
C LEU A 378 24.18 -23.11 -4.20
N PRO A 379 23.16 -22.79 -5.01
CA PRO A 379 22.79 -23.62 -6.15
C PRO A 379 23.96 -23.87 -7.07
N TRP A 380 24.03 -25.08 -7.63
CA TRP A 380 25.13 -25.51 -8.49
C TRP A 380 25.41 -24.53 -9.64
N GLY A 381 24.35 -23.97 -10.26
CA GLY A 381 24.48 -23.02 -11.37
C GLY A 381 25.18 -21.72 -10.95
N VAL A 382 24.94 -21.23 -9.73
CA VAL A 382 25.62 -20.06 -9.17
C VAL A 382 27.07 -20.41 -8.84
N LYS A 383 27.28 -21.52 -8.14
CA LYS A 383 28.61 -21.98 -7.69
C LYS A 383 29.58 -22.16 -8.86
N TYR A 384 29.15 -22.85 -9.92
CA TYR A 384 29.98 -23.10 -11.09
C TYR A 384 29.98 -21.93 -12.08
N GLY A 385 28.86 -21.22 -12.24
CA GLY A 385 28.77 -20.05 -13.11
C GLY A 385 29.68 -18.90 -12.67
N MET A 386 29.81 -18.68 -11.36
CA MET A 386 30.74 -17.69 -10.80
C MET A 386 32.19 -18.20 -10.70
N ALA A 387 32.42 -19.49 -10.98
CA ALA A 387 33.71 -20.17 -10.81
C ALA A 387 34.36 -19.84 -9.45
N LEU A 388 33.59 -20.00 -8.36
CA LEU A 388 34.06 -19.69 -7.01
C LEU A 388 35.24 -20.61 -6.64
N PRO A 389 36.37 -20.06 -6.15
CA PRO A 389 37.40 -20.90 -5.56
C PRO A 389 36.86 -21.52 -4.26
N PRO A 390 37.48 -22.57 -3.69
CA PRO A 390 37.15 -23.01 -2.34
C PRO A 390 37.26 -21.84 -1.38
N LEU A 391 36.20 -21.59 -0.60
CA LEU A 391 36.13 -20.53 0.39
C LEU A 391 36.01 -21.14 1.79
N SER A 392 36.62 -20.49 2.77
CA SER A 392 36.48 -20.79 4.20
C SER A 392 36.69 -19.53 5.04
N GLY A 393 36.40 -19.58 6.33
CA GLY A 393 36.50 -18.42 7.22
C GLY A 393 35.15 -17.72 7.43
N GLY A 394 35.19 -16.58 8.11
CA GLY A 394 34.04 -15.86 8.63
C GLY A 394 33.82 -14.47 8.02
N ALA A 395 32.58 -14.01 8.10
CA ALA A 395 32.22 -12.61 7.92
C ALA A 395 31.10 -12.17 8.86
N THR A 396 30.98 -10.86 9.03
CA THR A 396 29.87 -10.20 9.69
C THR A 396 29.20 -9.23 8.72
N PHE A 397 27.87 -9.16 8.76
CA PHE A 397 27.09 -8.24 7.97
C PHE A 397 26.20 -7.40 8.88
N SER A 398 26.18 -6.09 8.67
CA SER A 398 25.24 -5.17 9.30
C SER A 398 24.61 -4.25 8.27
N LEU A 399 23.36 -3.90 8.50
CA LEU A 399 22.56 -2.99 7.69
C LEU A 399 21.73 -2.11 8.62
N GLN A 400 21.83 -0.81 8.45
CA GLN A 400 21.08 0.17 9.22
C GLN A 400 20.22 0.99 8.27
N LEU A 401 18.96 1.15 8.64
CA LEU A 401 18.03 2.08 8.03
C LEU A 401 17.78 3.22 9.01
N ARG A 402 18.08 4.46 8.59
CA ARG A 402 18.03 5.66 9.42
C ARG A 402 17.39 6.84 8.68
N GLY A 403 16.96 7.85 9.43
CA GLY A 403 16.55 9.15 8.88
C GLY A 403 15.05 9.29 8.62
N SER A 404 14.65 10.45 8.08
CA SER A 404 13.26 10.77 7.72
C SER A 404 12.84 10.21 6.35
N ARG A 405 13.82 9.72 5.59
CA ARG A 405 13.75 8.90 4.39
C ARG A 405 14.66 7.69 4.66
N PRO A 406 14.45 6.52 4.03
CA PRO A 406 15.26 5.34 4.34
C PRO A 406 16.69 5.50 3.83
N GLU A 407 17.55 6.13 4.64
CA GLU A 407 19.00 6.14 4.42
C GLU A 407 19.55 4.78 4.77
N ILE A 408 20.42 4.24 3.92
CA ILE A 408 20.96 2.89 4.06
C ILE A 408 22.44 2.98 4.41
N SER A 409 22.85 2.30 5.47
CA SER A 409 24.26 2.07 5.79
C SER A 409 24.47 0.57 5.94
N ALA A 410 25.16 -0.05 4.99
CA ALA A 410 25.48 -1.47 5.01
C ALA A 410 26.99 -1.68 5.15
N ARG A 411 27.39 -2.68 5.91
CA ARG A 411 28.79 -3.06 6.09
C ARG A 411 28.94 -4.57 6.18
N LEU A 412 29.78 -5.14 5.33
CA LEU A 412 30.26 -6.51 5.40
C LEU A 412 31.73 -6.49 5.81
N ASN A 413 32.09 -7.13 6.92
CA ASN A 413 33.48 -7.27 7.34
C ASN A 413 33.91 -8.74 7.28
N THR A 414 35.16 -8.99 6.92
CA THR A 414 35.78 -10.30 7.05
C THR A 414 37.20 -10.14 7.60
N ASP A 415 37.53 -10.95 8.60
CA ASP A 415 38.85 -10.92 9.25
C ASP A 415 39.71 -12.15 8.91
N ASP A 416 39.12 -13.15 8.24
CA ASP A 416 39.74 -14.46 8.03
C ASP A 416 39.23 -15.22 6.79
N LEU A 417 38.64 -14.53 5.80
CA LEU A 417 38.23 -15.16 4.53
C LEU A 417 39.45 -15.78 3.84
N SER A 418 39.47 -17.10 3.69
CA SER A 418 40.48 -17.83 2.94
C SER A 418 39.91 -18.30 1.62
N ALA A 419 40.57 -17.96 0.51
CA ALA A 419 40.17 -18.32 -0.84
C ALA A 419 41.26 -19.16 -1.54
N GLY A 420 40.84 -20.18 -2.27
CA GLY A 420 41.74 -21.04 -3.06
C GLY A 420 42.28 -22.24 -2.27
N LYS A 421 43.23 -22.95 -2.88
CA LYS A 421 43.84 -24.16 -2.31
C LYS A 421 45.31 -24.27 -2.74
N LYS A 422 46.11 -24.97 -1.94
CA LYS A 422 47.56 -25.17 -2.17
C LYS A 422 48.29 -23.84 -2.36
N SER A 423 49.06 -23.68 -3.43
CA SER A 423 49.86 -22.49 -3.73
C SER A 423 49.04 -21.24 -4.02
N GLU A 424 47.78 -21.37 -4.44
CA GLU A 424 46.86 -20.25 -4.71
C GLU A 424 46.05 -19.81 -3.48
N LYS A 425 46.31 -20.45 -2.32
CA LYS A 425 45.65 -20.08 -1.07
C LYS A 425 46.04 -18.65 -0.68
N ARG A 426 45.04 -17.86 -0.33
CA ARG A 426 45.20 -16.48 0.14
C ARG A 426 44.16 -16.16 1.20
N ASN A 427 44.56 -15.32 2.15
CA ASN A 427 43.66 -14.78 3.15
C ASN A 427 43.32 -13.35 2.76
N VAL A 428 42.02 -13.02 2.77
CA VAL A 428 41.47 -11.72 2.47
C VAL A 428 40.81 -11.20 3.73
N THR A 429 41.17 -9.98 4.11
CA THR A 429 40.63 -9.28 5.29
C THR A 429 40.21 -7.88 4.89
N GLY A 430 39.15 -7.34 5.46
CA GLY A 430 38.70 -5.99 5.17
C GLY A 430 37.20 -5.79 5.29
N ALA A 431 36.74 -4.70 4.70
CA ALA A 431 35.36 -4.28 4.75
C ALA A 431 34.83 -3.85 3.39
N ILE A 432 33.56 -4.15 3.14
CA ILE A 432 32.75 -3.60 2.07
C ILE A 432 31.67 -2.75 2.71
N THR A 433 31.57 -1.50 2.32
CA THR A 433 30.59 -0.54 2.81
C THR A 433 29.72 -0.03 1.68
N TYR A 434 28.44 0.17 1.96
CA TYR A 434 27.52 0.84 1.07
C TYR A 434 26.73 1.88 1.85
N TYR A 435 26.68 3.10 1.35
CA TYR A 435 25.93 4.19 1.94
C TYR A 435 25.00 4.81 0.90
N LEU A 436 23.71 4.86 1.19
CA LEU A 436 22.70 5.60 0.42
C LEU A 436 22.12 6.69 1.32
N GLY A 437 22.43 7.94 0.99
CA GLY A 437 21.86 9.11 1.67
C GLY A 437 20.39 9.36 1.31
N ALA A 438 19.78 10.37 1.93
CA ALA A 438 18.36 10.69 1.72
C ALA A 438 18.04 11.19 0.30
N GLU A 439 19.03 11.76 -0.38
CA GLU A 439 18.99 12.22 -1.77
C GLU A 439 20.35 11.94 -2.43
N GLY A 440 20.31 11.56 -3.71
CA GLY A 440 21.51 11.31 -4.50
C GLY A 440 21.87 9.83 -4.64
N PRO A 441 22.95 9.54 -5.39
CA PRO A 441 23.35 8.17 -5.68
C PRO A 441 24.02 7.51 -4.48
N GLY A 442 24.04 6.18 -4.46
CA GLY A 442 24.72 5.41 -3.44
C GLY A 442 26.24 5.54 -3.57
N ASN A 443 26.94 5.30 -2.48
CA ASN A 443 28.39 5.23 -2.43
C ASN A 443 28.82 3.83 -2.01
N LEU A 444 29.69 3.22 -2.81
CA LEU A 444 30.30 1.92 -2.54
C LEU A 444 31.75 2.14 -2.11
N GLY A 445 32.15 1.47 -1.02
CA GLY A 445 33.52 1.44 -0.51
C GLY A 445 33.99 0.01 -0.32
N LEU A 446 35.18 -0.34 -0.80
CA LEU A 446 35.90 -1.55 -0.43
C LEU A 446 37.24 -1.11 0.14
N ASP A 447 37.61 -1.66 1.29
CA ASP A 447 38.93 -1.50 1.89
C ASP A 447 39.42 -2.87 2.33
N MET A 448 40.36 -3.43 1.58
CA MET A 448 40.66 -4.86 1.61
C MET A 448 42.17 -5.10 1.57
N GLN A 449 42.58 -6.20 2.18
CA GLN A 449 43.95 -6.68 2.23
C GLN A 449 43.96 -8.16 1.90
N CYS A 450 44.78 -8.55 0.94
CA CYS A 450 45.01 -9.94 0.55
C CYS A 450 46.45 -10.33 0.90
N ARG A 451 46.61 -11.44 1.61
CA ARG A 451 47.90 -12.05 1.93
C ARG A 451 47.99 -13.43 1.30
N SER A 452 49.04 -13.68 0.52
CA SER A 452 49.37 -15.02 0.01
C SER A 452 50.82 -15.37 0.34
N GLU A 453 51.07 -16.59 0.82
CA GLU A 453 52.38 -17.00 1.31
C GLU A 453 53.35 -17.37 0.17
N TYR A 454 52.85 -18.06 -0.86
CA TYR A 454 53.70 -18.77 -1.81
C TYR A 454 53.68 -18.21 -3.23
N SER A 455 52.62 -17.51 -3.62
CA SER A 455 52.47 -16.97 -4.97
C SER A 455 51.75 -15.62 -4.97
N PRO A 456 51.93 -14.79 -6.01
CA PRO A 456 51.15 -13.57 -6.17
C PRO A 456 49.64 -13.89 -6.21
N PRO A 457 48.76 -13.01 -5.68
CA PRO A 457 47.33 -13.22 -5.77
C PRO A 457 46.88 -13.47 -7.23
N PRO A 458 45.96 -14.43 -7.50
CA PRO A 458 45.59 -14.83 -8.86
C PRO A 458 45.15 -13.69 -9.79
N ILE A 459 44.60 -12.60 -9.25
CA ILE A 459 44.25 -11.39 -10.01
C ILE A 459 45.44 -10.82 -10.80
N PHE A 460 46.68 -10.98 -10.32
CA PHE A 460 47.90 -10.52 -11.01
C PHE A 460 48.21 -11.33 -12.28
N SER A 461 47.62 -12.52 -12.45
CA SER A 461 47.72 -13.30 -13.69
C SER A 461 46.97 -12.68 -14.88
N ARG A 462 46.04 -11.75 -14.61
CA ARG A 462 45.24 -11.04 -15.62
C ARG A 462 46.00 -9.89 -16.29
N PHE A 463 47.07 -9.41 -15.68
CA PHE A 463 47.85 -8.27 -16.16
C PHE A 463 48.72 -8.67 -17.34
N LYS A 464 48.50 -7.99 -18.47
CA LYS A 464 49.21 -8.22 -19.73
C LYS A 464 49.78 -6.93 -20.27
N ASN A 465 50.85 -7.07 -21.03
CA ASN A 465 51.37 -6.03 -21.91
C ASN A 465 51.72 -6.67 -23.27
N GLY A 466 52.30 -5.89 -24.20
CA GLY A 466 52.74 -6.41 -25.50
C GLY A 466 53.85 -7.46 -25.45
N GLY A 467 54.58 -7.58 -24.32
CA GLY A 467 55.75 -8.45 -24.15
C GLY A 467 55.55 -9.65 -23.23
N GLY A 468 54.39 -9.83 -22.59
CA GLY A 468 54.15 -10.93 -21.64
C GLY A 468 53.10 -10.66 -20.56
N ARG A 469 53.13 -11.49 -19.51
CA ARG A 469 52.25 -11.39 -18.33
C ARG A 469 53.05 -10.93 -17.12
N LEU A 470 52.48 -10.02 -16.32
CA LEU A 470 53.10 -9.50 -15.11
C LEU A 470 53.47 -10.61 -14.10
N ASN A 471 52.62 -11.64 -14.01
CA ASN A 471 52.83 -12.75 -13.09
C ASN A 471 54.17 -13.49 -13.31
N ASN A 472 54.70 -13.52 -14.54
CA ASN A 472 56.00 -14.14 -14.80
C ASN A 472 57.13 -13.40 -14.09
N THR A 473 57.05 -12.07 -14.00
CA THR A 473 58.01 -11.23 -13.28
C THR A 473 57.81 -11.34 -11.76
N LEU A 474 56.55 -11.35 -11.30
CA LEU A 474 56.22 -11.45 -9.89
C LEU A 474 56.56 -12.81 -9.27
N ASN A 475 56.55 -13.90 -10.05
CA ASN A 475 56.99 -15.22 -9.59
C ASN A 475 58.47 -15.24 -9.15
N GLY A 476 59.28 -14.28 -9.59
CA GLY A 476 60.66 -14.11 -9.12
C GLY A 476 60.77 -13.36 -7.77
N TRP A 477 59.66 -12.90 -7.20
CA TRP A 477 59.63 -12.24 -5.90
C TRP A 477 59.45 -13.30 -4.80
N GLN A 478 60.04 -13.05 -3.62
CA GLN A 478 59.86 -13.94 -2.47
C GLN A 478 58.69 -13.43 -1.62
N GLY A 479 57.76 -14.34 -1.31
CA GLY A 479 56.63 -14.06 -0.43
C GLY A 479 57.03 -13.83 1.03
N PRO A 480 56.10 -13.39 1.89
CA PRO A 480 54.66 -13.27 1.62
C PRO A 480 54.31 -12.07 0.73
N PHE A 481 53.31 -12.26 -0.11
CA PHE A 481 52.72 -11.23 -0.96
C PHE A 481 51.56 -10.57 -0.22
N LEU A 482 51.67 -9.26 -0.02
CA LEU A 482 50.66 -8.44 0.64
C LEU A 482 50.10 -7.40 -0.32
N TRP A 483 48.84 -7.55 -0.70
CA TRP A 483 48.12 -6.60 -1.56
C TRP A 483 47.05 -5.86 -0.78
N GLN A 484 47.26 -4.58 -0.53
CA GLN A 484 46.27 -3.69 0.08
C GLN A 484 45.59 -2.88 -1.01
N TYR A 485 44.26 -2.82 -1.03
CA TYR A 485 43.53 -2.16 -2.08
C TYR A 485 42.22 -1.55 -1.61
N ASN A 486 41.88 -0.42 -2.21
CA ASN A 486 40.69 0.36 -1.94
C ASN A 486 39.94 0.62 -3.26
N LEU A 487 38.62 0.50 -3.20
CA LEU A 487 37.70 0.95 -4.26
C LEU A 487 36.67 1.88 -3.63
N GLN A 488 36.53 3.10 -4.15
CA GLN A 488 35.56 4.05 -3.60
C GLN A 488 34.93 4.93 -4.68
N GLY A 489 33.65 5.29 -4.48
CA GLY A 489 32.96 6.29 -5.28
C GLY A 489 31.45 6.07 -5.31
N SER A 490 30.79 6.82 -6.18
CA SER A 490 29.35 6.69 -6.39
C SER A 490 29.04 5.48 -7.30
N ASP A 491 27.98 4.74 -6.97
CA ASP A 491 27.47 3.61 -7.74
C ASP A 491 26.92 3.99 -9.12
N SER A 492 26.52 5.25 -9.29
CA SER A 492 26.06 5.85 -10.55
C SER A 492 27.19 6.40 -11.44
N ALA A 493 28.43 6.34 -10.97
CA ALA A 493 29.60 6.91 -11.64
C ALA A 493 30.76 5.90 -11.70
N ASN A 494 31.94 6.39 -12.06
CA ASN A 494 33.16 5.58 -11.98
C ASN A 494 33.66 5.51 -10.54
N LEU A 495 33.82 4.30 -10.02
CA LEU A 495 34.52 4.01 -8.77
C LEU A 495 36.03 4.09 -9.01
N SER A 496 36.76 4.76 -8.13
CA SER A 496 38.22 4.91 -8.22
C SER A 496 38.91 3.80 -7.43
N PHE A 497 39.87 3.13 -8.06
CA PHE A 497 40.64 2.05 -7.46
C PHE A 497 42.09 2.46 -7.24
N ALA A 498 42.63 2.14 -6.07
CA ALA A 498 44.05 2.26 -5.75
C ALA A 498 44.47 1.07 -4.87
N GLY A 499 45.67 0.55 -5.07
CA GLY A 499 46.22 -0.50 -4.22
C GLY A 499 47.72 -0.68 -4.39
N SER A 500 48.35 -1.33 -3.41
CA SER A 500 49.79 -1.55 -3.34
C SER A 500 50.08 -3.01 -3.02
N LEU A 501 50.87 -3.67 -3.87
CA LEU A 501 51.38 -5.02 -3.65
C LEU A 501 52.81 -4.92 -3.09
N LYS A 502 53.10 -5.63 -2.00
CA LYS A 502 54.43 -5.73 -1.39
C LYS A 502 54.87 -7.19 -1.29
N ALA A 503 56.15 -7.47 -1.52
CA ALA A 503 56.79 -8.74 -1.22
C ALA A 503 58.28 -8.51 -0.90
N GLY A 504 58.67 -8.74 0.36
CA GLY A 504 59.99 -8.31 0.86
C GLY A 504 60.20 -6.80 0.67
N ASP A 505 61.35 -6.42 0.10
CA ASP A 505 61.71 -5.02 -0.18
C ASP A 505 61.12 -4.49 -1.51
N ARG A 506 60.32 -5.29 -2.22
CA ARG A 506 59.72 -4.92 -3.50
C ARG A 506 58.28 -4.47 -3.32
N SER A 507 57.89 -3.43 -4.05
CA SER A 507 56.51 -2.95 -4.10
C SER A 507 56.06 -2.59 -5.51
N LEU A 508 54.75 -2.61 -5.71
CA LEU A 508 54.10 -2.29 -6.96
C LEU A 508 52.77 -1.59 -6.70
N GLU A 509 52.57 -0.42 -7.30
CA GLU A 509 51.32 0.32 -7.22
C GLU A 509 50.35 -0.08 -8.34
N THR A 510 49.08 -0.22 -7.99
CA THR A 510 47.98 -0.61 -8.87
C THR A 510 46.90 0.46 -8.82
N ASN A 511 46.47 0.96 -9.97
CA ASN A 511 45.46 2.02 -10.07
C ASN A 511 44.39 1.62 -11.09
N GLY A 512 43.17 2.12 -10.96
CA GLY A 512 42.10 1.62 -11.82
C GLY A 512 40.77 2.33 -11.64
N ARG A 513 39.77 1.82 -12.37
CA ARG A 513 38.38 2.29 -12.27
C ARG A 513 37.40 1.14 -12.46
N TRP A 514 36.27 1.21 -11.78
CA TRP A 514 35.11 0.32 -11.96
C TRP A 514 33.90 1.11 -12.42
N HIS A 515 33.13 0.49 -13.32
CA HIS A 515 31.85 0.99 -13.80
C HIS A 515 30.94 -0.20 -14.12
N ASP A 516 29.65 -0.12 -13.76
CA ASP A 516 28.67 -1.18 -14.00
C ASP A 516 29.13 -2.59 -13.55
N GLY A 517 29.77 -2.64 -12.37
CA GLY A 517 30.26 -3.89 -11.77
C GLY A 517 31.55 -4.47 -12.39
N MET A 518 32.11 -3.82 -13.42
CA MET A 518 33.29 -4.28 -14.14
C MET A 518 34.44 -3.26 -14.05
N GLY A 519 35.66 -3.77 -13.84
CA GLY A 519 36.82 -2.93 -13.58
C GLY A 519 37.98 -3.11 -14.54
N THR A 520 38.83 -2.08 -14.59
CA THR A 520 40.15 -2.13 -15.22
C THR A 520 41.19 -1.63 -14.24
N ILE A 521 42.24 -2.42 -14.02
CA ILE A 521 43.42 -2.07 -13.23
C ILE A 521 44.62 -1.95 -14.17
N HIS A 522 45.47 -0.97 -13.91
CA HIS A 522 46.76 -0.81 -14.53
C HIS A 522 47.85 -0.67 -13.47
N THR A 523 49.07 -1.02 -13.85
CA THR A 523 50.23 -0.95 -12.98
C THR A 523 51.50 -0.73 -13.80
N ILE A 524 52.54 -0.20 -13.17
CA ILE A 524 53.81 0.12 -13.82
C ILE A 524 54.92 -0.57 -13.02
N LEU A 525 55.66 -1.46 -13.68
CA LEU A 525 56.85 -2.11 -13.13
C LEU A 525 58.01 -1.91 -14.11
N ASP A 526 59.15 -1.39 -13.63
CA ASP A 526 60.34 -1.16 -14.46
C ASP A 526 60.04 -0.41 -15.76
N GLN A 527 59.32 0.72 -15.65
CA GLN A 527 58.84 1.57 -16.75
C GLN A 527 57.91 0.86 -17.76
N THR A 528 57.47 -0.35 -17.45
CA THR A 528 56.59 -1.15 -18.29
C THR A 528 55.17 -1.14 -17.73
N VAL A 529 54.22 -0.74 -18.57
CA VAL A 529 52.79 -0.69 -18.21
C VAL A 529 52.14 -2.04 -18.44
N PHE A 530 51.40 -2.52 -17.44
CA PHE A 530 50.56 -3.72 -17.54
C PHE A 530 49.10 -3.36 -17.23
N VAL A 531 48.17 -3.99 -17.95
CA VAL A 531 46.73 -3.74 -17.81
C VAL A 531 45.96 -5.05 -17.61
N ALA A 532 44.99 -5.03 -16.71
CA ALA A 532 44.01 -6.09 -16.49
C ALA A 532 42.60 -5.49 -16.59
N GLY A 533 41.86 -5.82 -17.64
CA GLY A 533 40.49 -5.36 -17.87
C GLY A 533 39.43 -6.42 -17.54
N ASN A 534 38.16 -6.00 -17.56
CA ASN A 534 36.98 -6.84 -17.35
C ASN A 534 37.03 -7.64 -16.03
N ILE A 535 37.37 -6.97 -14.93
CA ILE A 535 37.45 -7.57 -13.60
C ILE A 535 36.10 -7.37 -12.88
N PRO A 536 35.30 -8.43 -12.66
CA PRO A 536 34.09 -8.33 -11.85
C PRO A 536 34.43 -7.90 -10.42
N LEU A 537 33.51 -7.15 -9.79
CA LEU A 537 33.65 -6.76 -8.39
C LEU A 537 33.89 -7.97 -7.46
N LEU A 538 33.23 -9.11 -7.71
CA LEU A 538 33.44 -10.34 -6.96
C LEU A 538 34.88 -10.87 -7.06
N ASP A 539 35.49 -10.80 -8.24
CA ASP A 539 36.88 -11.24 -8.43
C ASP A 539 37.85 -10.28 -7.73
N LEU A 540 37.52 -8.98 -7.64
CA LEU A 540 38.27 -8.03 -6.82
C LEU A 540 38.21 -8.41 -5.34
N ILE A 541 37.01 -8.61 -4.79
CA ILE A 541 36.78 -9.01 -3.38
C ILE A 541 37.55 -10.30 -3.05
N LEU A 542 37.56 -11.27 -3.96
CA LEU A 542 38.25 -12.54 -3.78
C LEU A 542 39.73 -12.50 -4.20
N ALA A 543 40.25 -11.38 -4.70
CA ALA A 543 41.58 -11.26 -5.29
C ALA A 543 41.91 -12.36 -6.34
N LYS A 544 40.96 -12.64 -7.25
CA LYS A 544 40.97 -13.79 -8.19
C LYS A 544 41.37 -13.43 -9.63
#